data_AF-A0ABD7HPU8-F1
#
_entry.id   AF-A0ABD7HPU8-F1
#
_cell.length_a   1.000
_cell.length_b   1.000
_cell.length_c   1.000
_cell.angle_alpha   90.00
_cell.angle_beta   90.00
_cell.angle_gamma   90.00
#
_symmetry.space_group_name_H-M   'P 1'
#
loop_
_entity.id
_entity.type
_entity.pdbx_description
1 polymer ?
#
loop_
_entity_poly.entity_id
_entity_poly.type
_entity_poly.pdbx_seq_one_letter_code
_entity_poly.pdbx_strand_id
1 'polypeptide(L)'
;MIITFAAAAMLFPPTAGATMMSGNYELRISGRYDFHTWAWAVSSCAIRSEECHSVTAIPMPVGRAFPYTGEAQLIDGRYSLTVDVPDGLRCGNVYYGPVVATRDTYSWDAVTLQGTMESSFSTGCDGAPGGTYSYPFTLVMM
;
A
#
# COMPACT_ATOMS: atom_id res chain seq x y z
N MET A 1 -40.39 32.09 -37.01
CA MET A 1 -39.70 30.81 -36.77
C MET A 1 -38.35 31.12 -36.16
N ILE A 2 -38.22 30.99 -34.83
CA ILE A 2 -36.98 31.26 -34.09
C ILE A 2 -36.41 29.90 -33.71
N ILE A 3 -35.21 29.58 -34.20
CA ILE A 3 -34.49 28.34 -33.88
C ILE A 3 -33.58 28.66 -32.70
N THR A 4 -33.82 28.01 -31.56
CA THR A 4 -32.99 28.12 -30.36
C THR A 4 -31.88 27.07 -30.43
N PHE A 5 -30.62 27.50 -30.43
CA PHE A 5 -29.48 26.60 -30.27
C PHE A 5 -29.21 26.39 -28.77
N ALA A 6 -29.41 25.16 -28.28
CA ALA A 6 -28.98 24.76 -26.95
C ALA A 6 -27.49 24.38 -27.00
N ALA A 7 -26.63 25.18 -26.38
CA ALA A 7 -25.23 24.83 -26.19
C ALA A 7 -25.11 23.79 -25.07
N ALA A 8 -24.76 22.55 -25.42
CA ALA A 8 -24.41 21.51 -24.45
C ALA A 8 -23.00 21.79 -23.90
N ALA A 9 -22.92 22.30 -22.67
CA ALA A 9 -21.66 22.42 -21.96
C ALA A 9 -21.20 21.03 -21.51
N MET A 10 -20.20 20.47 -22.20
CA MET A 10 -19.49 19.28 -21.74
C MET A 10 -18.61 19.65 -20.55
N LEU A 11 -19.07 19.36 -19.33
CA LEU A 11 -18.26 19.39 -18.13
C LEU A 11 -17.35 18.16 -18.15
N PHE A 12 -16.12 18.30 -18.65
CA PHE A 12 -15.08 17.31 -18.41
C PHE A 12 -14.65 17.41 -16.94
N PRO A 13 -14.67 16.33 -16.15
CA PRO A 13 -14.08 16.37 -14.82
C PRO A 13 -12.56 16.62 -14.97
N PRO A 14 -11.95 17.46 -14.12
CA PRO A 14 -10.50 17.60 -14.10
C PRO A 14 -9.88 16.32 -13.54
N THR A 15 -9.49 15.37 -14.40
CA THR A 15 -8.70 14.21 -13.98
C THR A 15 -7.23 14.47 -14.22
N ALA A 16 -6.68 15.37 -13.42
CA ALA A 16 -5.24 15.49 -13.22
C ALA A 16 -4.98 15.86 -11.77
N GLY A 17 -5.52 15.04 -10.84
CA GLY A 17 -4.94 14.97 -9.50
C GLY A 17 -3.54 14.40 -9.65
N ALA A 18 -2.54 15.06 -9.05
CA ALA A 18 -1.16 14.59 -9.12
C ALA A 18 -1.10 13.14 -8.62
N THR A 19 -0.71 12.22 -9.49
CA THR A 19 -0.42 10.84 -9.13
C THR A 19 0.78 10.80 -8.18
N MET A 20 0.87 9.77 -7.35
CA MET A 20 2.02 9.48 -6.50
C MET A 20 3.34 9.68 -7.26
N MET A 21 4.25 10.48 -6.71
CA MET A 21 5.55 10.72 -7.33
C MET A 21 6.56 9.64 -6.93
N SER A 22 7.57 9.39 -7.77
CA SER A 22 8.77 8.65 -7.33
C SER A 22 9.47 9.41 -6.18
N GLY A 23 9.89 8.70 -5.15
CA GLY A 23 10.45 9.29 -3.93
C GLY A 23 10.45 8.33 -2.76
N ASN A 24 10.85 8.82 -1.59
CA ASN A 24 10.77 8.06 -0.35
C ASN A 24 9.52 8.48 0.43
N TYR A 25 8.81 7.50 0.97
CA TYR A 25 7.59 7.71 1.74
C TYR A 25 7.65 7.01 3.07
N GLU A 26 7.20 7.67 4.13
CA GLU A 26 6.88 7.02 5.39
C GLU A 26 5.56 6.26 5.25
N LEU A 27 5.59 4.95 5.49
CA LEU A 27 4.39 4.13 5.59
C LEU A 27 3.90 4.16 7.05
N ARG A 28 2.81 4.88 7.28
CA ARG A 28 2.16 4.99 8.59
C ARG A 28 0.97 4.05 8.67
N ILE A 29 1.19 2.85 9.19
CA ILE A 29 0.13 1.86 9.43
C ILE A 29 -0.46 2.08 10.82
N SER A 30 -1.79 2.18 10.92
CA SER A 30 -2.47 2.34 12.21
C SER A 30 -2.95 0.98 12.74
N GLY A 31 -2.71 0.73 14.03
CA GLY A 31 -3.25 -0.43 14.75
C GLY A 31 -2.53 -1.77 14.50
N ARG A 32 -1.54 -1.81 13.60
CA ARG A 32 -0.71 -3.00 13.41
C ARG A 32 0.19 -3.23 14.61
N TYR A 33 0.15 -4.44 15.16
CA TYR A 33 1.04 -4.84 16.24
C TYR A 33 2.44 -5.13 15.70
N ASP A 34 3.24 -4.08 15.56
CA ASP A 34 4.64 -4.14 15.17
C ASP A 34 5.41 -2.99 15.81
N PHE A 35 6.74 -3.12 15.90
CA PHE A 35 7.65 -2.08 16.40
C PHE A 35 8.51 -1.46 15.29
N HIS A 36 8.35 -1.94 14.06
CA HIS A 36 8.98 -1.35 12.88
C HIS A 36 8.09 -0.26 12.31
N THR A 37 8.71 0.87 11.99
CA THR A 37 8.18 1.76 10.96
C THR A 37 8.82 1.38 9.62
N TRP A 38 8.21 1.80 8.52
CA TRP A 38 8.67 1.45 7.18
C TRP A 38 8.84 2.70 6.35
N ALA A 39 9.97 2.79 5.65
CA ALA A 39 10.16 3.71 4.55
C ALA A 39 9.95 2.93 3.25
N TRP A 40 9.19 3.48 2.32
CA TRP A 40 9.05 2.96 0.97
C TRP A 40 9.86 3.81 0.02
N ALA A 41 10.88 3.21 -0.58
CA ALA A 41 11.57 3.78 -1.73
C ALA A 41 10.76 3.42 -2.99
N VAL A 42 10.19 4.43 -3.62
CA VAL A 42 9.25 4.29 -4.74
C VAL A 42 9.87 4.86 -6.01
N SER A 43 9.86 4.06 -7.07
CA SER A 43 10.29 4.45 -8.41
C SER A 43 9.26 4.06 -9.45
N SER A 44 9.32 4.65 -10.64
CA SER A 44 8.53 4.18 -11.79
C SER A 44 9.01 2.81 -12.24
N CYS A 45 8.09 1.92 -12.63
CA CYS A 45 8.47 0.66 -13.28
C CYS A 45 9.16 0.90 -14.62
N ALA A 46 9.99 -0.05 -15.06
CA ALA A 46 10.71 0.05 -16.34
C ALA A 46 9.79 0.01 -17.57
N ILE A 47 8.61 -0.61 -17.43
CA ILE A 47 7.59 -0.74 -18.47
C ILE A 47 6.27 -0.18 -17.89
N ARG A 48 5.54 0.63 -18.66
CA ARG A 48 4.31 1.34 -18.22
C ARG A 48 4.54 2.20 -16.96
N SER A 49 5.56 3.06 -17.03
CA SER A 49 6.05 3.89 -15.92
C SER A 49 5.01 4.80 -15.26
N GLU A 50 3.93 5.15 -15.94
CA GLU A 50 2.85 6.00 -15.40
C GLU A 50 1.78 5.20 -14.65
N GLU A 51 1.67 3.89 -14.92
CA GLU A 51 0.65 3.01 -14.35
C GLU A 51 1.24 2.00 -13.36
N CYS A 52 2.53 2.10 -13.05
CA CYS A 52 3.22 1.13 -12.23
C CYS A 52 4.34 1.77 -11.40
N HIS A 53 4.38 1.43 -10.11
CA HIS A 53 5.46 1.77 -9.21
C HIS A 53 6.20 0.54 -8.69
N SER A 54 7.53 0.57 -8.74
CA SER A 54 8.36 -0.36 -7.98
C SER A 54 8.53 0.20 -6.57
N VAL A 55 8.22 -0.61 -5.57
CA VAL A 55 8.26 -0.25 -4.16
C VAL A 55 9.26 -1.15 -3.47
N THR A 56 10.26 -0.57 -2.81
CA THR A 56 11.13 -1.28 -1.88
C THR A 56 10.89 -0.79 -0.47
N ALA A 57 10.47 -1.69 0.41
CA ALA A 57 10.21 -1.39 1.81
C ALA A 57 11.46 -1.62 2.65
N ILE A 58 11.83 -0.57 3.37
CA ILE A 58 13.02 -0.46 4.20
C ILE A 58 12.56 -0.34 5.66
N PRO A 59 12.82 -1.35 6.50
CA PRO A 59 12.40 -1.32 7.88
C PRO A 59 13.27 -0.38 8.73
N MET A 60 12.63 0.33 9.67
CA MET A 60 13.26 1.28 10.58
C MET A 60 12.73 1.06 12.02
N PRO A 61 13.57 0.56 12.95
CA PRO A 61 14.89 -0.06 12.73
C PRO A 61 14.77 -1.36 11.91
N VAL A 62 15.89 -1.99 11.51
CA VAL A 62 15.80 -3.28 10.79
C VAL A 62 15.29 -4.40 11.68
N GLY A 63 15.66 -4.46 12.96
CA GLY A 63 14.89 -5.17 14.01
C GLY A 63 14.40 -6.63 13.80
N ARG A 64 14.95 -7.42 12.87
CA ARG A 64 14.37 -8.70 12.35
C ARG A 64 13.14 -8.54 11.44
N ALA A 65 12.83 -7.34 10.99
CA ALA A 65 11.93 -7.09 9.89
C ALA A 65 12.48 -7.67 8.58
N PHE A 66 11.59 -8.24 7.78
CA PHE A 66 11.92 -8.72 6.45
C PHE A 66 11.68 -7.63 5.39
N PRO A 67 12.71 -7.06 4.74
CA PRO A 67 12.49 -6.11 3.67
C PRO A 67 11.81 -6.80 2.49
N TYR A 68 10.96 -6.06 1.78
CA TYR A 68 10.25 -6.58 0.61
C TYR A 68 10.32 -5.59 -0.55
N THR A 69 10.22 -6.13 -1.77
CA THR A 69 10.10 -5.34 -2.99
C THR A 69 8.97 -5.91 -3.82
N GLY A 70 8.20 -5.04 -4.47
CA GLY A 70 7.19 -5.46 -5.44
C GLY A 70 6.72 -4.32 -6.33
N GLU A 71 5.97 -4.67 -7.36
CA GLU A 71 5.40 -3.72 -8.29
C GLU A 71 3.92 -3.48 -7.95
N ALA A 72 3.57 -2.21 -7.83
CA ALA A 72 2.22 -1.75 -7.58
C ALA A 72 1.60 -1.26 -8.89
N GLN A 73 0.50 -1.88 -9.30
CA GLN A 73 -0.22 -1.49 -10.52
C GLN A 73 -1.30 -0.46 -10.18
N LEU A 74 -1.43 0.58 -11.01
CA LEU A 74 -2.47 1.60 -10.94
C LEU A 74 -3.67 1.18 -11.79
N ILE A 75 -4.83 1.01 -11.16
CA ILE A 75 -6.10 0.72 -11.83
C ILE A 75 -7.16 1.63 -11.22
N ASP A 76 -7.88 2.36 -12.07
CA ASP A 76 -8.99 3.25 -11.66
C ASP A 76 -8.62 4.21 -10.52
N GLY A 77 -7.42 4.79 -10.59
CA GLY A 77 -6.92 5.77 -9.61
C GLY A 77 -6.41 5.17 -8.30
N ARG A 78 -6.31 3.83 -8.20
CA ARG A 78 -5.82 3.14 -7.01
C ARG A 78 -4.65 2.22 -7.34
N TYR A 79 -3.58 2.32 -6.56
CA TYR A 79 -2.48 1.37 -6.64
C TYR A 79 -2.80 0.10 -5.86
N SER A 80 -2.25 -1.03 -6.31
CA SER A 80 -2.32 -2.30 -5.60
C SER A 80 -0.98 -3.02 -5.64
N LEU A 81 -0.41 -3.30 -4.47
CA LEU A 81 0.84 -4.04 -4.27
C LEU A 81 0.55 -5.29 -3.43
N THR A 82 1.02 -6.47 -3.86
CA THR A 82 0.95 -7.69 -3.05
C THR A 82 2.34 -8.26 -2.85
N VAL A 83 2.68 -8.56 -1.60
CA VAL A 83 4.00 -9.07 -1.19
C VAL A 83 3.85 -10.17 -0.15
N ASP A 84 4.81 -11.08 -0.12
CA ASP A 84 4.93 -12.08 0.94
C ASP A 84 5.85 -11.53 2.04
N VAL A 85 5.37 -11.53 3.28
CA VAL A 85 6.08 -10.98 4.45
C VAL A 85 6.30 -12.10 5.47
N PRO A 86 7.48 -12.76 5.48
CA PRO A 86 7.77 -13.90 6.34
C PRO A 86 7.61 -13.63 7.85
N ASP A 87 7.71 -12.38 8.27
CA ASP A 87 7.53 -11.95 9.67
C ASP A 87 6.27 -11.09 9.88
N GLY A 88 5.29 -11.22 8.98
CA GLY A 88 4.15 -10.30 8.88
C GLY A 88 3.21 -10.27 10.07
N LEU A 89 2.96 -11.40 10.73
CA LEU A 89 2.18 -11.45 11.97
C LEU A 89 3.09 -11.82 13.15
N ARG A 90 3.13 -10.97 14.17
CA ARG A 90 3.91 -11.17 15.39
C ARG A 90 3.01 -11.68 16.51
N CYS A 91 3.40 -12.79 17.13
CA CYS A 91 2.62 -13.47 18.15
C CYS A 91 3.25 -13.30 19.54
N GLY A 92 2.43 -12.98 20.54
CA GLY A 92 2.90 -12.78 21.91
C GLY A 92 3.82 -11.56 22.05
N ASN A 93 5.05 -11.78 22.51
CA ASN A 93 6.03 -10.70 22.65
C ASN A 93 6.49 -10.21 21.27
N VAL A 94 6.32 -8.92 20.98
CA VAL A 94 6.59 -8.37 19.64
C VAL A 94 8.06 -8.56 19.18
N TYR A 95 9.03 -8.55 20.10
CA TYR A 95 10.46 -8.62 19.80
C TYR A 95 11.02 -10.04 19.67
N TYR A 96 10.52 -10.96 20.49
CA TYR A 96 11.09 -12.31 20.66
C TYR A 96 10.09 -13.45 20.46
N GLY A 97 8.82 -13.14 20.30
CA GLY A 97 7.77 -14.11 20.06
C GLY A 97 7.85 -14.71 18.66
N PRO A 98 7.10 -15.80 18.43
CA PRO A 98 7.02 -16.40 17.11
C PRO A 98 6.40 -15.44 16.10
N VAL A 99 6.74 -15.66 14.83
CA VAL A 99 6.15 -14.94 13.71
C VAL A 99 5.43 -15.91 12.79
N VAL A 100 4.42 -15.42 12.11
CA VAL A 100 3.68 -16.12 11.07
C VAL A 100 3.84 -15.33 9.78
N ALA A 101 4.18 -16.05 8.71
CA ALA A 101 4.27 -15.47 7.38
C ALA A 101 2.88 -15.03 6.89
N THR A 102 2.83 -13.84 6.29
CA THR A 102 1.61 -13.28 5.70
C THR A 102 1.80 -13.03 4.22
N ARG A 103 0.67 -12.93 3.52
CA ARG A 103 0.57 -12.27 2.21
C ARG A 103 -0.17 -10.97 2.41
N ASP A 104 0.54 -9.86 2.23
CA ASP A 104 0.03 -8.52 2.46
C ASP A 104 -0.34 -7.88 1.12
N THR A 105 -1.60 -7.45 1.00
CA THR A 105 -2.07 -6.67 -0.14
C THR A 105 -2.34 -5.24 0.32
N TYR A 106 -1.53 -4.30 -0.18
CA TYR A 106 -1.68 -2.88 0.03
C TYR A 106 -2.47 -2.28 -1.12
N SER A 107 -3.49 -1.49 -0.82
CA SER A 107 -4.21 -0.74 -1.84
C SER A 107 -4.51 0.68 -1.41
N TRP A 108 -4.05 1.67 -2.18
CA TRP A 108 -4.13 3.09 -1.82
C TRP A 108 -4.50 3.97 -3.00
N ASP A 109 -5.20 5.05 -2.69
CA ASP A 109 -5.59 6.07 -3.66
C ASP A 109 -4.35 6.86 -4.13
N ALA A 110 -4.25 7.05 -5.45
CA ALA A 110 -3.07 7.62 -6.09
C ALA A 110 -2.84 9.10 -5.76
N VAL A 111 -3.86 9.82 -5.27
CA VAL A 111 -3.80 11.27 -5.03
C VAL A 111 -3.67 11.57 -3.53
N THR A 112 -4.54 10.97 -2.72
CA THR A 112 -4.59 11.17 -1.27
C THR A 112 -3.54 10.36 -0.53
N LEU A 113 -3.00 9.31 -1.17
CA LEU A 113 -2.02 8.38 -0.60
C LEU A 113 -2.51 7.67 0.69
N GLN A 114 -3.83 7.59 0.85
CA GLN A 114 -4.48 6.84 1.92
C GLN A 114 -4.90 5.47 1.40
N GLY A 115 -4.78 4.45 2.23
CA GLY A 115 -5.05 3.08 1.81
C GLY A 115 -5.32 2.13 2.95
N THR A 116 -5.44 0.86 2.57
CA THR A 116 -5.65 -0.26 3.46
C THR A 116 -4.67 -1.37 3.10
N MET A 117 -4.09 -1.99 4.12
CA MET A 117 -3.30 -3.20 4.03
C MET A 117 -4.14 -4.37 4.54
N GLU A 118 -4.40 -5.35 3.68
CA GLU A 118 -4.99 -6.63 4.05
C GLU A 118 -3.86 -7.65 4.24
N SER A 119 -3.65 -8.11 5.46
CA SER A 119 -2.60 -9.07 5.83
C SER A 119 -3.21 -10.44 6.07
N SER A 120 -3.00 -11.36 5.14
CA SER A 120 -3.61 -12.69 5.14
C SER A 120 -2.62 -13.78 5.53
N PHE A 121 -3.05 -14.75 6.33
CA PHE A 121 -2.21 -15.85 6.82
C PHE A 121 -3.00 -17.17 6.89
N SER A 122 -2.33 -18.30 6.64
CA SER A 122 -2.97 -19.62 6.60
C SER A 122 -3.23 -20.24 7.98
N THR A 123 -2.42 -19.85 8.98
CA THR A 123 -2.54 -20.29 10.38
C THR A 123 -2.23 -19.09 11.27
N GLY A 124 -3.03 -18.83 12.29
CA GLY A 124 -2.81 -17.76 13.26
C GLY A 124 -1.83 -18.13 14.37
N CYS A 125 -1.65 -17.20 15.31
CA CYS A 125 -0.84 -17.43 16.51
C CYS A 125 -1.33 -18.65 17.31
N ASP A 126 -0.39 -19.40 17.90
CA ASP A 126 -0.67 -20.57 18.74
C ASP A 126 -1.52 -21.66 18.07
N GLY A 127 -1.48 -21.74 16.74
CA GLY A 127 -2.24 -22.72 15.95
C GLY A 127 -3.71 -22.35 15.74
N ALA A 128 -4.09 -21.11 16.03
CA ALA A 128 -5.41 -20.60 15.68
C ALA A 128 -5.68 -20.70 14.16
N PRO A 129 -6.94 -20.71 13.71
CA PRO A 129 -7.27 -20.69 12.29
C PRO A 129 -6.63 -19.51 11.55
N GLY A 130 -6.37 -19.69 10.25
CA GLY A 130 -5.97 -18.60 9.37
C GLY A 130 -7.05 -17.52 9.24
N GLY A 131 -6.65 -16.38 8.69
CA GLY A 131 -7.52 -15.23 8.53
C GLY A 131 -6.84 -14.06 7.83
N THR A 132 -7.52 -12.92 7.85
CA THR A 132 -7.04 -11.67 7.28
C THR A 132 -7.28 -10.55 8.27
N TYR A 133 -6.25 -9.73 8.50
CA TYR A 133 -6.36 -8.49 9.26
C TYR A 133 -6.27 -7.28 8.33
N SER A 134 -7.11 -6.29 8.57
CA SER A 134 -7.19 -5.06 7.79
C SER A 134 -6.65 -3.88 8.60
N TYR A 135 -5.72 -3.13 8.02
CA TYR A 135 -5.10 -1.98 8.66
C TYR A 135 -5.14 -0.75 7.75
N PRO A 136 -5.69 0.39 8.19
CA PRO A 136 -5.58 1.62 7.42
C PRO A 136 -4.15 2.15 7.50
N PHE A 137 -3.69 2.76 6.41
CA PHE A 137 -2.40 3.43 6.34
C PHE A 137 -2.44 4.71 5.52
N THR A 138 -1.42 5.54 5.70
CA THR A 138 -1.13 6.71 4.86
C THR A 138 0.33 6.71 4.45
N LEU A 139 0.63 7.13 3.23
CA LEU A 139 2.01 7.41 2.79
C LEU A 139 2.28 8.90 2.90
N VAL A 140 3.40 9.25 3.54
CA VAL A 140 3.83 10.64 3.70
C VAL A 140 5.18 10.80 3.04
N MET A 141 5.29 11.69 2.07
CA MET A 141 6.58 11.96 1.42
C MET A 141 7.59 12.49 2.45
N MET A 142 8.81 11.96 2.38
CA MET A 142 9.96 12.38 3.19
C MET A 142 10.83 13.37 2.43
#